data_AF-A0A7H4GMK1-F1
#
_entry.id   AF-A0A7H4GMK1-F1
#
_cell.length_a   1.000
_cell.length_b   1.000
_cell.length_c   1.000
_cell.angle_alpha   90.00
_cell.angle_beta   90.00
_cell.angle_gamma   90.00
#
_symmetry.space_group_name_H-M   'P 1'
#
loop_
_entity.id
_entity.type
_entity.pdbx_description
1 polymer ?
#
loop_
_entity_poly.entity_id
_entity_poly.type
_entity_poly.pdbx_seq_one_letter_code
_entity_poly.pdbx_strand_id
1 'polypeptide(L)'
;MKFHSCWQNAWRSLLPAVVLVALLVQTAQGQVVRSFDERASFSERGDIYLIGNTLLTCEPGGTPDCSQVQSGEVSGNNNRQMQYVNIDGGAGFDNSSSADLILPPDTEVLFAGLYWGARAEPTDADRETIQLREPGATSYQTITSVQTDTITAQGTAATRPYQGFADVTSIVQAAGTGTYYVGDLTASLGNDGLGFYGGWSLVVVVEDPAEPFRRLSVYDGAANIAGSTTETVNISGLLTPSSGSFTTRLGALVWEGDEGIENDRFRLEGVDLSDPLNPVNNFWNSSITRLGTRISDKNPDFVNQLAVDINYIDASGILANGATEADVEFVTDGDAYFPHALAFAVDLHVPDLVTSL
;
A
#
# COMPACT_ATOMS: atom_id res chain seq x y z
N MET A 1 -54.11 -54.17 -64.06
CA MET A 1 -53.57 -52.80 -63.91
C MET A 1 -52.05 -52.92 -63.88
N LYS A 2 -51.33 -52.87 -65.03
CA LYS A 2 -50.86 -51.69 -65.81
C LYS A 2 -50.05 -50.65 -65.00
N PHE A 3 -48.73 -50.86 -64.99
CA PHE A 3 -47.62 -49.96 -65.35
C PHE A 3 -47.75 -48.40 -65.23
N HIS A 4 -46.79 -47.82 -64.48
CA HIS A 4 -45.77 -46.79 -64.89
C HIS A 4 -45.87 -45.28 -64.54
N SER A 5 -44.67 -44.75 -64.19
CA SER A 5 -44.14 -43.35 -64.18
C SER A 5 -44.52 -42.46 -62.98
N CYS A 6 -43.72 -41.52 -62.43
CA CYS A 6 -42.64 -40.62 -62.90
C CYS A 6 -41.73 -40.25 -61.69
N TRP A 7 -40.40 -40.16 -61.78
CA TRP A 7 -39.53 -39.01 -62.16
C TRP A 7 -39.48 -37.78 -61.21
N GLN A 8 -38.24 -37.49 -60.75
CA GLN A 8 -37.58 -36.19 -60.44
C GLN A 8 -37.41 -35.62 -59.00
N ASN A 9 -36.12 -35.51 -58.66
CA ASN A 9 -35.37 -34.35 -58.14
C ASN A 9 -35.64 -33.80 -56.74
N ALA A 10 -34.61 -33.87 -55.89
CA ALA A 10 -34.12 -32.72 -55.12
C ALA A 10 -32.66 -32.92 -54.67
N TRP A 11 -31.73 -32.28 -55.38
CA TRP A 11 -30.40 -31.94 -54.87
C TRP A 11 -30.56 -30.91 -53.75
N ARG A 12 -29.96 -31.14 -52.58
CA ARG A 12 -29.67 -30.09 -51.60
C ARG A 12 -28.24 -30.20 -51.14
N SER A 13 -27.43 -29.26 -51.61
CA SER A 13 -26.06 -28.99 -51.22
C SER A 13 -26.02 -28.54 -49.77
N LEU A 14 -25.25 -29.22 -48.92
CA LEU A 14 -24.92 -28.79 -47.56
C LEU A 14 -23.56 -28.07 -47.59
N LEU A 15 -23.59 -26.75 -47.43
CA LEU A 15 -22.41 -25.93 -47.10
C LEU A 15 -22.12 -26.06 -45.60
N PRO A 16 -20.87 -26.27 -45.16
CA PRO A 16 -20.54 -26.20 -43.75
C PRO A 16 -20.44 -24.73 -43.33
N ALA A 17 -21.28 -24.32 -42.39
CA ALA A 17 -21.15 -23.04 -41.71
C ALA A 17 -19.94 -23.11 -40.75
N VAL A 18 -18.86 -22.40 -41.10
CA VAL A 18 -17.73 -22.16 -40.18
C VAL A 18 -18.21 -21.14 -39.16
N VAL A 19 -18.52 -21.60 -37.95
CA VAL A 19 -18.77 -20.73 -36.79
C VAL A 19 -17.41 -20.27 -36.27
N LEU A 20 -17.06 -19.02 -36.55
CA LEU A 20 -15.91 -18.35 -35.98
C LEU A 20 -16.26 -18.00 -34.52
N VAL A 21 -15.77 -18.79 -33.56
CA VAL A 21 -15.87 -18.45 -32.14
C VAL A 21 -14.81 -17.37 -31.88
N ALA A 22 -15.25 -16.11 -31.79
CA ALA A 22 -14.40 -15.03 -31.28
C ALA A 22 -14.22 -15.25 -29.77
N LEU A 23 -13.04 -15.73 -29.37
CA LEU A 23 -12.59 -15.68 -27.99
C LEU A 23 -12.41 -14.21 -27.60
N LEU A 24 -13.38 -13.66 -26.88
CA LEU A 24 -13.21 -12.41 -26.15
C LEU A 24 -12.24 -12.68 -25.01
N VAL A 25 -10.97 -12.28 -25.19
CA VAL A 25 -10.03 -12.17 -24.09
C VAL A 25 -10.53 -11.00 -23.23
N GLN A 26 -11.18 -11.31 -22.11
CA GLN A 26 -11.45 -10.31 -21.08
C GLN A 26 -10.11 -10.06 -20.38
N THR A 27 -9.49 -8.92 -20.65
CA THR A 27 -8.42 -8.42 -19.79
C THR A 27 -9.08 -8.05 -18.45
N ALA A 28 -8.69 -8.72 -17.36
CA ALA A 28 -9.02 -8.23 -16.03
C ALA A 28 -8.32 -6.87 -15.90
N GLN A 29 -9.10 -5.79 -15.84
CA GLN A 29 -8.58 -4.48 -15.51
C GLN A 29 -8.59 -4.39 -13.98
N GLY A 30 -7.51 -3.86 -13.39
CA GLY A 30 -7.54 -3.38 -12.01
C GLY A 30 -8.73 -2.47 -11.79
N GLN A 31 -9.33 -2.55 -10.61
CA GLN A 31 -10.38 -1.60 -10.23
C GLN A 31 -9.73 -0.46 -9.45
N VAL A 32 -9.60 0.70 -10.09
CA VAL A 32 -9.34 1.95 -9.39
C VAL A 32 -10.67 2.42 -8.79
N VAL A 33 -10.76 2.38 -7.45
CA VAL A 33 -11.90 2.91 -6.70
C VAL A 33 -11.79 4.43 -6.60
N ARG A 34 -10.57 4.90 -6.29
CA ARG A 34 -10.18 6.30 -6.29
C ARG A 34 -8.76 6.41 -6.83
N SER A 35 -8.56 7.29 -7.80
CA SER A 35 -7.24 7.56 -8.37
C SER A 35 -6.26 8.00 -7.29
N PHE A 36 -4.97 7.74 -7.52
CA PHE A 36 -3.92 8.29 -6.68
C PHE A 36 -3.73 9.78 -7.00
N ASP A 37 -4.26 10.63 -6.12
CA ASP A 37 -4.18 12.08 -6.23
C ASP A 37 -3.14 12.63 -5.23
N GLU A 38 -2.52 13.77 -5.56
CA GLU A 38 -1.56 14.43 -4.66
C GLU A 38 -2.29 14.91 -3.39
N ARG A 39 -1.90 14.37 -2.24
CA ARG A 39 -2.42 14.74 -0.93
C ARG A 39 -1.66 15.93 -0.35
N ALA A 40 -0.33 15.92 -0.48
CA ALA A 40 0.54 16.97 0.00
C ALA A 40 1.81 17.03 -0.86
N SER A 41 2.32 18.23 -1.10
CA SER A 41 3.63 18.39 -1.72
C SER A 41 4.37 19.64 -1.25
N PHE A 42 5.69 19.49 -1.13
CA PHE A 42 6.60 20.50 -0.62
C PHE A 42 7.86 20.56 -1.49
N SER A 43 8.50 21.71 -1.52
CA SER A 43 9.84 21.88 -2.06
C SER A 43 10.70 22.42 -0.94
N GLU A 44 11.32 21.53 -0.18
CA GLU A 44 12.05 21.86 1.04
C GLU A 44 13.26 20.94 1.23
N ARG A 45 14.18 21.33 2.11
CA ARG A 45 15.21 20.42 2.60
C ARG A 45 14.55 19.45 3.55
N GLY A 46 14.54 18.15 3.25
CA GLY A 46 13.78 17.24 4.08
C GLY A 46 13.62 15.84 3.52
N ASP A 47 12.87 15.01 4.22
CA ASP A 47 12.60 13.63 3.83
C ASP A 47 11.21 13.17 4.27
N ILE A 48 10.81 11.97 3.87
CA ILE A 48 9.53 11.35 4.23
C ILE A 48 9.78 10.11 5.09
N TYR A 49 9.02 10.01 6.18
CA TYR A 49 9.04 8.90 7.13
C TYR A 49 7.70 8.18 7.08
N LEU A 50 7.74 6.85 6.99
CA LEU A 50 6.56 6.00 7.08
C LEU A 50 6.81 5.05 8.25
N ILE A 51 5.96 5.13 9.27
CA ILE A 51 5.94 4.21 10.39
C ILE A 51 4.57 3.56 10.48
N GLY A 52 4.45 2.42 11.15
CA GLY A 52 3.17 1.79 11.33
C GLY A 52 3.33 0.39 11.86
N ASN A 53 2.20 -0.28 12.06
CA ASN A 53 2.20 -1.65 12.54
C ASN A 53 0.87 -2.34 12.20
N THR A 54 0.89 -3.66 12.27
CA THR A 54 -0.30 -4.48 12.15
C THR A 54 -1.19 -4.37 13.40
N LEU A 55 -2.48 -4.57 13.21
CA LEU A 55 -3.52 -4.69 14.23
C LEU A 55 -4.21 -6.07 14.19
N LEU A 56 -3.92 -6.88 13.16
CA LEU A 56 -4.29 -8.29 13.09
C LEU A 56 -3.06 -9.19 13.03
N THR A 57 -3.18 -10.39 13.57
CA THR A 57 -2.18 -11.44 13.43
C THR A 57 -2.86 -12.81 13.37
N CYS A 58 -2.12 -13.87 13.10
CA CYS A 58 -2.69 -15.21 13.09
C CYS A 58 -2.95 -15.73 14.52
N GLU A 59 -3.96 -16.60 14.68
CA GLU A 59 -4.17 -17.35 15.92
C GLU A 59 -2.99 -18.32 16.19
N PRO A 60 -2.64 -18.58 17.47
CA PRO A 60 -1.57 -19.52 17.80
C PRO A 60 -1.87 -20.92 17.25
N GLY A 61 -0.83 -21.65 16.82
CA GLY A 61 -0.99 -22.93 16.14
C GLY A 61 -1.03 -22.80 14.62
N GLY A 62 -1.63 -23.80 13.96
CA GLY A 62 -1.63 -23.95 12.51
C GLY A 62 -0.41 -24.71 11.97
N THR A 63 -0.27 -24.78 10.65
CA THR A 63 0.91 -25.37 9.99
C THR A 63 1.25 -24.55 8.75
N PRO A 64 2.39 -23.80 8.75
CA PRO A 64 3.31 -23.62 9.87
C PRO A 64 2.70 -22.93 11.09
N ASP A 65 3.32 -23.06 12.27
CA ASP A 65 2.83 -22.39 13.47
C ASP A 65 2.89 -20.86 13.33
N CYS A 66 1.90 -20.15 13.87
CA CYS A 66 1.84 -18.70 13.76
C CYS A 66 3.09 -17.98 14.29
N SER A 67 3.73 -18.49 15.36
CA SER A 67 4.96 -17.89 15.88
C SER A 67 6.12 -17.96 14.88
N GLN A 68 6.19 -19.03 14.09
CA GLN A 68 7.21 -19.17 13.05
C GLN A 68 6.98 -18.18 11.91
N VAL A 69 5.72 -17.99 11.50
CA VAL A 69 5.35 -16.98 10.51
C VAL A 69 5.65 -15.57 11.02
N GLN A 70 5.19 -15.23 12.22
CA GLN A 70 5.46 -13.93 12.84
C GLN A 70 6.96 -13.61 12.90
N SER A 71 7.81 -14.63 13.09
CA SER A 71 9.26 -14.49 13.11
C SER A 71 9.93 -14.45 11.72
N GLY A 72 9.20 -14.71 10.64
CA GLY A 72 9.74 -14.84 9.28
C GLY A 72 10.58 -16.11 9.07
N GLU A 73 10.51 -17.10 9.98
CA GLU A 73 11.19 -18.40 9.81
C GLU A 73 10.61 -19.16 8.61
N VAL A 74 9.32 -18.99 8.38
CA VAL A 74 8.55 -19.66 7.33
C VAL A 74 7.55 -18.67 6.75
N SER A 75 7.44 -18.68 5.42
CA SER A 75 6.42 -17.90 4.73
C SER A 75 5.02 -18.40 5.06
N GLY A 76 4.07 -17.47 5.19
CA GLY A 76 2.66 -17.81 5.08
C GLY A 76 1.71 -16.83 5.73
N ASN A 77 0.99 -16.08 4.90
CA ASN A 77 -0.09 -15.20 5.34
C ASN A 77 -1.46 -15.83 5.11
N ASN A 78 -1.62 -16.47 3.96
CA ASN A 78 -2.89 -17.00 3.49
C ASN A 78 -3.35 -18.25 4.27
N ASN A 79 -4.66 -18.45 4.25
CA ASN A 79 -5.35 -19.58 4.89
C ASN A 79 -5.18 -19.66 6.41
N ARG A 80 -4.97 -18.53 7.09
CA ARG A 80 -4.87 -18.45 8.56
C ARG A 80 -6.11 -17.82 9.17
N GLN A 81 -6.50 -18.33 10.33
CA GLN A 81 -7.48 -17.67 11.18
C GLN A 81 -6.81 -16.47 11.84
N MET A 82 -7.37 -15.28 11.60
CA MET A 82 -6.82 -14.03 12.11
C MET A 82 -7.49 -13.62 13.42
N GLN A 83 -6.72 -12.98 14.29
CA GLN A 83 -7.10 -12.44 15.59
C GLN A 83 -6.52 -11.04 15.76
N TYR A 84 -7.07 -10.28 16.70
CA TYR A 84 -6.56 -8.96 17.03
C TYR A 84 -5.20 -9.01 17.74
N VAL A 85 -4.34 -8.05 17.40
CA VAL A 85 -3.19 -7.65 18.21
C VAL A 85 -3.67 -6.59 19.19
N ASN A 86 -3.40 -6.78 20.49
CA ASN A 86 -3.75 -5.80 21.51
C ASN A 86 -2.63 -5.64 22.53
N ILE A 87 -1.81 -4.60 22.35
CA ILE A 87 -0.70 -4.30 23.26
C ILE A 87 -1.13 -3.45 24.46
N ASP A 88 -2.31 -2.82 24.40
CA ASP A 88 -2.89 -1.97 25.44
C ASP A 88 -4.31 -2.44 25.81
N GLY A 89 -4.40 -3.61 26.44
CA GLY A 89 -5.67 -4.17 26.90
C GLY A 89 -6.39 -3.35 27.99
N GLY A 90 -5.76 -2.28 28.50
CA GLY A 90 -6.39 -1.35 29.44
C GLY A 90 -7.18 -0.22 28.76
N ALA A 91 -7.01 -0.02 27.45
CA ALA A 91 -7.60 1.08 26.72
C ALA A 91 -9.10 0.94 26.43
N GLY A 92 -9.66 -0.28 26.56
CA GLY A 92 -11.09 -0.54 26.46
C GLY A 92 -11.60 -0.95 25.07
N PHE A 93 -10.69 -1.23 24.14
CA PHE A 93 -10.98 -1.77 22.80
C PHE A 93 -10.16 -3.04 22.53
N ASP A 94 -10.52 -3.78 21.48
CA ASP A 94 -10.04 -5.14 21.24
C ASP A 94 -8.69 -5.22 20.53
N ASN A 95 -8.20 -4.12 19.94
CA ASN A 95 -6.91 -4.08 19.25
C ASN A 95 -6.13 -2.79 19.49
N SER A 96 -4.80 -2.93 19.53
CA SER A 96 -3.84 -1.84 19.51
C SER A 96 -2.44 -2.34 19.18
N SER A 97 -1.66 -1.47 18.56
CA SER A 97 -0.23 -1.62 18.34
C SER A 97 0.46 -0.26 18.40
N SER A 98 1.78 -0.24 18.37
CA SER A 98 2.57 0.99 18.35
C SER A 98 3.75 0.92 17.38
N ALA A 99 4.22 2.09 16.98
CA ALA A 99 5.45 2.29 16.24
C ALA A 99 6.12 3.60 16.69
N ASP A 100 7.45 3.63 16.66
CA ASP A 100 8.23 4.80 17.03
C ASP A 100 8.50 5.66 15.80
N LEU A 101 8.15 6.94 15.89
CA LEU A 101 8.61 7.96 14.95
C LEU A 101 9.92 8.52 15.48
N ILE A 102 11.02 8.27 14.78
CA ILE A 102 12.35 8.76 15.13
C ILE A 102 12.77 9.80 14.09
N LEU A 103 12.56 11.07 14.41
CA LEU A 103 13.01 12.19 13.58
C LEU A 103 14.39 12.69 14.04
N PRO A 104 15.26 13.10 13.10
CA PRO A 104 16.48 13.84 13.42
C PRO A 104 16.21 15.09 14.30
N PRO A 105 17.22 15.61 15.01
CA PRO A 105 17.08 16.89 15.70
C PRO A 105 16.83 18.02 14.69
N ASP A 106 16.20 19.11 15.16
CA ASP A 106 15.94 20.32 14.37
C ASP A 106 15.04 20.13 13.14
N THR A 107 14.26 19.04 13.08
CA THR A 107 13.25 18.83 12.03
C THR A 107 11.92 19.52 12.33
N GLU A 108 11.26 20.04 11.30
CA GLU A 108 9.88 20.54 11.36
C GLU A 108 8.94 19.59 10.61
N VAL A 109 7.79 19.26 11.20
CA VAL A 109 6.77 18.43 10.53
C VAL A 109 5.94 19.31 9.60
N LEU A 110 6.00 19.04 8.30
CA LEU A 110 5.26 19.76 7.26
C LEU A 110 3.87 19.16 7.00
N PHE A 111 3.78 17.83 7.09
CA PHE A 111 2.55 17.06 6.90
C PHE A 111 2.61 15.76 7.68
N ALA A 112 1.47 15.33 8.24
CA ALA A 112 1.31 13.97 8.74
C ALA A 112 -0.08 13.39 8.42
N GLY A 113 -0.09 12.28 7.69
CA GLY A 113 -1.30 11.52 7.37
C GLY A 113 -1.36 10.22 8.14
N LEU A 114 -2.46 9.99 8.87
CA LEU A 114 -2.77 8.70 9.49
C LEU A 114 -3.65 7.89 8.54
N TYR A 115 -3.16 6.73 8.14
CA TYR A 115 -3.81 5.79 7.25
C TYR A 115 -4.11 4.50 8.00
N TRP A 116 -5.28 3.92 7.77
CA TRP A 116 -5.62 2.58 8.26
C TRP A 116 -6.37 1.79 7.20
N GLY A 117 -6.34 0.47 7.32
CA GLY A 117 -7.04 -0.41 6.40
C GLY A 117 -7.30 -1.76 7.03
N ALA A 118 -8.44 -2.34 6.68
CA ALA A 118 -8.84 -3.68 7.10
C ALA A 118 -9.93 -4.22 6.16
N ARG A 119 -10.48 -5.39 6.47
CA ARG A 119 -11.75 -5.87 5.89
C ARG A 119 -12.88 -5.67 6.89
N ALA A 120 -14.02 -5.15 6.46
CA ALA A 120 -15.21 -5.03 7.30
C ALA A 120 -16.50 -4.88 6.47
N GLU A 121 -17.65 -4.86 7.12
CA GLU A 121 -18.94 -4.60 6.46
C GLU A 121 -19.00 -3.14 5.96
N PRO A 122 -19.25 -2.89 4.65
CA PRO A 122 -19.28 -1.54 4.08
C PRO A 122 -20.22 -0.54 4.75
N THR A 123 -21.26 -1.02 5.43
CA THR A 123 -22.23 -0.18 6.15
C THR A 123 -21.89 0.09 7.62
N ASP A 124 -20.81 -0.52 8.13
CA ASP A 124 -20.31 -0.25 9.48
C ASP A 124 -19.62 1.13 9.52
N ALA A 125 -20.18 2.04 10.30
CA ALA A 125 -19.69 3.42 10.43
C ALA A 125 -18.42 3.51 11.29
N ASP A 126 -18.16 2.52 12.15
CA ASP A 126 -17.00 2.55 13.06
C ASP A 126 -15.68 2.44 12.28
N ARG A 127 -15.73 1.91 11.05
CA ARG A 127 -14.62 1.89 10.07
C ARG A 127 -14.07 3.28 9.74
N GLU A 128 -14.88 4.32 9.92
CA GLU A 128 -14.51 5.72 9.69
C GLU A 128 -13.77 6.34 10.88
N THR A 129 -13.53 5.57 11.95
CA THR A 129 -12.79 6.05 13.13
C THR A 129 -11.67 5.11 13.53
N ILE A 130 -10.67 5.68 14.20
CA ILE A 130 -9.59 4.94 14.86
C ILE A 130 -9.12 5.73 16.09
N GLN A 131 -8.45 5.08 17.04
CA GLN A 131 -7.92 5.74 18.22
C GLN A 131 -6.42 5.98 18.06
N LEU A 132 -5.95 7.20 18.35
CA LEU A 132 -4.54 7.58 18.36
C LEU A 132 -4.12 8.03 19.76
N ARG A 133 -2.95 7.62 20.21
CA ARG A 133 -2.29 8.18 21.39
C ARG A 133 -0.85 8.54 21.02
N GLU A 134 -0.62 9.84 20.92
CA GLU A 134 0.67 10.44 20.57
C GLU A 134 1.70 10.36 21.72
N PRO A 135 3.00 10.58 21.44
CA PRO A 135 4.04 10.62 22.46
C PRO A 135 3.71 11.57 23.63
N GLY A 136 3.86 11.06 24.85
CA GLY A 136 3.59 11.83 26.08
C GLY A 136 2.11 11.91 26.48
N ALA A 137 1.17 11.48 25.63
CA ALA A 137 -0.25 11.46 25.98
C ALA A 137 -0.62 10.27 26.88
N THR A 138 -1.51 10.53 27.84
CA THR A 138 -2.00 9.51 28.81
C THR A 138 -3.30 8.83 28.38
N SER A 139 -3.97 9.33 27.35
CA SER A 139 -5.25 8.83 26.85
C SER A 139 -5.28 8.84 25.33
N TYR A 140 -6.03 7.93 24.73
CA TYR A 140 -6.33 7.95 23.31
C TYR A 140 -7.31 9.08 22.96
N GLN A 141 -7.17 9.60 21.75
CA GLN A 141 -8.13 10.49 21.10
C GLN A 141 -8.69 9.82 19.84
N THR A 142 -9.98 10.02 19.59
CA THR A 142 -10.63 9.52 18.38
C THR A 142 -10.23 10.37 17.20
N ILE A 143 -9.75 9.70 16.15
CA ILE A 143 -9.46 10.28 14.85
C ILE A 143 -10.56 9.83 13.90
N THR A 144 -11.18 10.80 13.22
CA THR A 144 -12.23 10.54 12.23
C THR A 144 -11.65 10.68 10.84
N SER A 145 -11.94 9.70 9.99
CA SER A 145 -11.59 9.69 8.59
C SER A 145 -12.20 10.89 7.86
N VAL A 146 -11.41 11.53 7.01
CA VAL A 146 -11.92 12.48 6.02
C VAL A 146 -12.08 11.84 4.63
N GLN A 147 -11.57 10.61 4.46
CA GLN A 147 -11.68 9.82 3.23
C GLN A 147 -11.69 8.34 3.59
N THR A 148 -12.82 7.66 3.34
CA THR A 148 -12.94 6.20 3.51
C THR A 148 -13.33 5.56 2.19
N ASP A 149 -12.45 4.73 1.64
CA ASP A 149 -12.67 4.00 0.40
C ASP A 149 -13.01 2.54 0.68
N THR A 150 -13.84 1.94 -0.17
CA THR A 150 -14.24 0.53 -0.08
C THR A 150 -13.99 -0.18 -1.40
N ILE A 151 -13.22 -1.26 -1.37
CA ILE A 151 -12.89 -2.06 -2.55
C ILE A 151 -13.95 -3.13 -2.74
N THR A 152 -14.73 -3.02 -3.80
CA THR A 152 -15.92 -3.87 -4.04
C THR A 152 -15.66 -5.08 -4.95
N ALA A 153 -14.46 -5.20 -5.52
CA ALA A 153 -14.05 -6.36 -6.31
C ALA A 153 -13.54 -7.55 -5.46
N GLN A 154 -13.16 -7.33 -4.21
CA GLN A 154 -12.54 -8.35 -3.34
C GLN A 154 -13.31 -8.57 -2.03
N GLY A 155 -13.24 -9.77 -1.46
CA GLY A 155 -13.97 -10.16 -0.26
C GLY A 155 -15.48 -10.35 -0.48
N THR A 156 -16.24 -10.53 0.61
CA THR A 156 -17.71 -10.69 0.56
C THR A 156 -18.41 -9.36 0.84
N ALA A 157 -19.73 -9.29 0.60
CA ALA A 157 -20.52 -8.10 0.91
C ALA A 157 -20.40 -7.64 2.38
N ALA A 158 -20.05 -8.54 3.31
CA ALA A 158 -19.89 -8.24 4.73
C ALA A 158 -18.42 -8.07 5.20
N THR A 159 -17.46 -8.20 4.28
CA THR A 159 -16.03 -8.24 4.62
C THR A 159 -15.20 -7.60 3.50
N ARG A 160 -15.65 -6.46 2.97
CA ARG A 160 -14.93 -5.77 1.90
C ARG A 160 -13.67 -5.10 2.45
N PRO A 161 -12.55 -5.13 1.72
CA PRO A 161 -11.39 -4.30 2.04
C PRO A 161 -11.78 -2.82 2.06
N TYR A 162 -11.23 -2.07 3.00
CA TYR A 162 -11.43 -0.65 3.13
C TYR A 162 -10.15 0.06 3.56
N GLN A 163 -10.12 1.35 3.29
CA GLN A 163 -8.98 2.23 3.45
C GLN A 163 -9.48 3.56 4.03
N GLY A 164 -8.98 3.95 5.20
CA GLY A 164 -9.33 5.20 5.88
C GLY A 164 -8.13 6.13 6.01
N PHE A 165 -8.38 7.43 5.90
CA PHE A 165 -7.34 8.47 6.00
C PHE A 165 -7.82 9.65 6.84
N ALA A 166 -6.92 10.17 7.68
CA ALA A 166 -7.08 11.44 8.37
C ALA A 166 -5.78 12.26 8.36
N ASP A 167 -5.92 13.59 8.20
CA ASP A 167 -4.83 14.53 8.43
C ASP A 167 -4.66 14.74 9.93
N VAL A 168 -3.48 14.35 10.45
CA VAL A 168 -3.09 14.46 11.85
C VAL A 168 -1.87 15.37 12.03
N THR A 169 -1.60 16.24 11.04
CA THR A 169 -0.41 17.11 11.00
C THR A 169 -0.23 17.90 12.29
N SER A 170 -1.30 18.51 12.82
CA SER A 170 -1.23 19.31 14.05
C SER A 170 -0.90 18.48 15.30
N ILE A 171 -1.34 17.22 15.36
CA ILE A 171 -1.04 16.30 16.46
C ILE A 171 0.45 15.92 16.42
N VAL A 172 0.97 15.59 15.23
CA VAL A 172 2.36 15.18 15.05
C VAL A 172 3.32 16.36 15.20
N GLN A 173 2.95 17.56 14.73
CA GLN A 173 3.72 18.80 14.98
C GLN A 173 3.86 19.09 16.47
N ALA A 174 2.80 18.88 17.27
CA ALA A 174 2.83 19.15 18.70
C ALA A 174 3.60 18.08 19.49
N ALA A 175 3.51 16.82 19.10
CA ALA A 175 4.10 15.70 19.84
C ALA A 175 5.54 15.37 19.41
N GLY A 176 5.83 15.44 18.11
CA GLY A 176 7.15 15.14 17.53
C GLY A 176 7.57 13.68 17.66
N THR A 177 8.88 13.46 17.78
CA THR A 177 9.50 12.14 17.93
C THR A 177 8.96 11.38 19.16
N GLY A 178 8.69 10.09 18.98
CA GLY A 178 8.35 9.16 20.05
C GLY A 178 7.42 8.03 19.62
N THR A 179 6.92 7.27 20.59
CA THR A 179 5.99 6.17 20.35
C THR A 179 4.57 6.65 20.12
N TYR A 180 4.03 6.32 18.95
CA TYR A 180 2.61 6.49 18.62
C TYR A 180 1.89 5.16 18.79
N TYR A 181 0.78 5.17 19.51
CA TYR A 181 -0.10 4.02 19.67
C TYR A 181 -1.36 4.24 18.85
N VAL A 182 -1.81 3.19 18.16
CA VAL A 182 -3.05 3.20 17.38
C VAL A 182 -3.84 1.94 17.70
N GLY A 183 -5.16 2.05 17.77
CA GLY A 183 -6.04 0.93 18.09
C GLY A 183 -7.50 1.23 17.78
N ASP A 184 -8.39 0.34 18.22
CA ASP A 184 -9.84 0.42 17.96
C ASP A 184 -10.20 0.35 16.47
N LEU A 185 -9.40 -0.39 15.68
CA LEU A 185 -9.70 -0.65 14.27
C LEU A 185 -10.91 -1.59 14.15
N THR A 186 -11.93 -1.18 13.40
CA THR A 186 -13.05 -2.05 13.03
C THR A 186 -12.64 -3.04 11.94
N ALA A 187 -12.40 -4.29 12.31
CA ALA A 187 -12.07 -5.35 11.37
C ALA A 187 -12.94 -6.60 11.54
N SER A 188 -13.27 -7.22 10.42
CA SER A 188 -13.75 -8.60 10.41
C SER A 188 -12.56 -9.53 10.63
N LEU A 189 -12.77 -10.57 11.44
CA LEU A 189 -11.81 -11.65 11.63
C LEU A 189 -12.25 -12.87 10.83
N GLY A 190 -11.31 -13.74 10.47
CA GLY A 190 -11.64 -14.98 9.78
C GLY A 190 -10.50 -15.57 8.99
N ASN A 191 -10.88 -16.46 8.08
CA ASN A 191 -10.06 -17.14 7.11
C ASN A 191 -10.93 -17.51 5.91
N ASP A 192 -10.78 -16.82 4.77
CA ASP A 192 -11.56 -17.09 3.56
C ASP A 192 -10.71 -17.28 2.30
N GLY A 193 -9.41 -17.51 2.47
CA GLY A 193 -8.45 -17.75 1.40
C GLY A 193 -7.96 -16.50 0.65
N LEU A 194 -8.69 -15.38 0.69
CA LEU A 194 -8.16 -14.09 0.23
C LEU A 194 -7.14 -13.56 1.24
N GLY A 195 -7.50 -13.58 2.53
CA GLY A 195 -6.71 -12.96 3.60
C GLY A 195 -7.57 -12.02 4.43
N PHE A 196 -7.34 -11.97 5.74
CA PHE A 196 -7.89 -10.93 6.60
C PHE A 196 -6.71 -10.15 7.17
N TYR A 197 -6.76 -8.83 7.02
CA TYR A 197 -5.70 -7.93 7.47
C TYR A 197 -6.29 -6.78 8.25
N GLY A 198 -5.41 -6.10 8.98
CA GLY A 198 -5.73 -4.87 9.67
C GLY A 198 -4.46 -4.20 10.11
N GLY A 199 -4.32 -2.91 9.87
CA GLY A 199 -3.13 -2.17 10.27
C GLY A 199 -3.27 -0.68 10.06
N TRP A 200 -2.20 0.03 10.38
CA TRP A 200 -2.12 1.48 10.25
C TRP A 200 -0.72 1.92 9.84
N SER A 201 -0.64 3.11 9.27
CA SER A 201 0.60 3.79 8.95
C SER A 201 0.47 5.30 9.17
N LEU A 202 1.50 5.91 9.72
CA LEU A 202 1.67 7.34 9.80
C LEU A 202 2.75 7.76 8.80
N VAL A 203 2.34 8.53 7.78
CA VAL A 203 3.22 9.10 6.76
C VAL A 203 3.52 10.54 7.14
N VAL A 204 4.78 10.86 7.40
CA VAL A 204 5.23 12.17 7.89
C VAL A 204 6.22 12.77 6.91
N VAL A 205 5.91 13.96 6.40
CA VAL A 205 6.86 14.78 5.63
C VAL A 205 7.49 15.77 6.58
N VAL A 206 8.81 15.83 6.60
CA VAL A 206 9.55 16.77 7.46
C VAL A 206 10.46 17.67 6.65
N GLU A 207 10.61 18.91 7.11
CA GLU A 207 11.78 19.73 6.80
C GLU A 207 12.92 19.31 7.73
N ASP A 208 14.09 19.08 7.15
CA ASP A 208 15.35 18.82 7.83
C ASP A 208 16.45 19.64 7.15
N PRO A 209 16.99 20.68 7.81
CA PRO A 209 18.06 21.50 7.24
C PRO A 209 19.34 20.74 6.86
N ALA A 210 19.57 19.54 7.43
CA ALA A 210 20.70 18.68 7.09
C ALA A 210 20.50 17.90 5.78
N GLU A 211 19.28 17.83 5.26
CA GLU A 211 18.97 17.10 4.03
C GLU A 211 19.13 18.00 2.75
N PRO A 212 19.32 17.37 1.58
CA PRO A 212 19.20 18.04 0.29
C PRO A 212 17.81 18.67 0.10
N PHE A 213 17.76 19.70 -0.75
CA PHE A 213 16.49 20.30 -1.16
C PHE A 213 15.77 19.36 -2.15
N ARG A 214 14.55 18.95 -1.81
CA ARG A 214 13.78 17.92 -2.50
C ARG A 214 12.38 18.38 -2.83
N ARG A 215 11.79 17.75 -3.86
CA ARG A 215 10.34 17.66 -4.00
C ARG A 215 9.93 16.48 -3.12
N LEU A 216 9.13 16.77 -2.11
CA LEU A 216 8.57 15.79 -1.19
C LEU A 216 7.07 15.76 -1.45
N SER A 217 6.53 14.63 -1.90
CA SER A 217 5.11 14.50 -2.19
C SER A 217 4.53 13.20 -1.63
N VAL A 218 3.29 13.28 -1.20
CA VAL A 218 2.46 12.15 -0.78
C VAL A 218 1.25 12.12 -1.68
N TYR A 219 1.00 10.97 -2.28
CA TYR A 219 -0.20 10.65 -3.03
C TYR A 219 -0.95 9.57 -2.27
N ASP A 220 -2.27 9.58 -2.33
CA ASP A 220 -3.06 8.46 -1.86
C ASP A 220 -4.24 8.19 -2.79
N GLY A 221 -4.68 6.94 -2.75
CA GLY A 221 -5.71 6.40 -3.62
C GLY A 221 -6.23 5.09 -3.07
N ALA A 222 -7.14 4.48 -3.84
CA ALA A 222 -7.69 3.18 -3.52
C ALA A 222 -7.83 2.36 -4.79
N ALA A 223 -7.02 1.31 -4.91
CA ALA A 223 -7.02 0.44 -6.08
C ALA A 223 -6.99 -1.03 -5.67
N ASN A 224 -7.64 -1.88 -6.47
CA ASN A 224 -7.50 -3.33 -6.44
C ASN A 224 -6.56 -3.75 -7.56
N ILE A 225 -5.33 -4.11 -7.19
CA ILE A 225 -4.30 -4.60 -8.12
C ILE A 225 -4.35 -6.11 -8.05
N ALA A 226 -5.01 -6.74 -9.03
CA ALA A 226 -5.26 -8.18 -8.99
C ALA A 226 -5.07 -8.87 -10.36
N GLY A 227 -4.72 -10.16 -10.34
CA GLY A 227 -4.55 -10.97 -11.54
C GLY A 227 -3.30 -10.55 -12.30
N SER A 228 -3.45 -10.03 -13.53
CA SER A 228 -2.34 -9.51 -14.34
C SER A 228 -2.59 -8.03 -14.62
N THR A 229 -2.35 -7.19 -13.61
CA THR A 229 -2.74 -5.78 -13.59
C THR A 229 -1.55 -4.89 -13.27
N THR A 230 -1.53 -3.73 -13.92
CA THR A 230 -0.66 -2.60 -13.60
C THR A 230 -1.52 -1.37 -13.31
N GLU A 231 -1.25 -0.69 -12.19
CA GLU A 231 -1.74 0.65 -11.91
C GLU A 231 -0.58 1.64 -11.94
N THR A 232 -0.76 2.73 -12.66
CA THR A 232 0.27 3.76 -12.85
C THR A 232 -0.15 5.05 -12.17
N VAL A 233 0.70 5.56 -11.28
CA VAL A 233 0.57 6.88 -10.66
C VAL A 233 1.54 7.83 -11.35
N ASN A 234 1.01 8.87 -11.97
CA ASN A 234 1.81 9.91 -12.62
C ASN A 234 2.16 11.01 -11.60
N ILE A 235 3.45 11.18 -11.37
CA ILE A 235 4.02 12.25 -10.55
C ILE A 235 4.37 13.40 -11.49
N SER A 236 3.84 14.59 -11.23
CA SER A 236 4.07 15.76 -12.09
C SER A 236 4.71 16.92 -11.30
N GLY A 237 5.21 17.92 -12.03
CA GLY A 237 5.82 19.10 -11.43
C GLY A 237 7.24 18.86 -10.89
N LEU A 238 7.95 17.87 -11.43
CA LEU A 238 9.33 17.61 -11.08
C LEU A 238 10.27 18.67 -11.70
N LEU A 239 11.39 18.93 -11.03
CA LEU A 239 12.49 19.76 -11.54
C LEU A 239 13.82 19.09 -11.16
N THR A 240 14.04 17.88 -11.67
CA THR A 240 15.25 17.10 -11.32
C THR A 240 16.53 17.80 -11.81
N PRO A 241 17.69 17.56 -11.18
CA PRO A 241 18.96 18.14 -11.59
C PRO A 241 19.24 18.04 -13.08
N SER A 242 19.76 19.10 -13.68
CA SER A 242 20.04 19.16 -15.12
C SER A 242 21.26 18.35 -15.55
N SER A 243 22.09 17.93 -14.60
CA SER A 243 23.23 17.02 -14.82
C SER A 243 23.67 16.42 -13.48
N GLY A 244 24.44 15.33 -13.55
CA GLY A 244 25.01 14.65 -12.39
C GLY A 244 24.04 13.68 -11.72
N SER A 245 24.56 12.91 -10.76
CA SER A 245 23.78 11.99 -9.95
C SER A 245 22.96 12.75 -8.90
N PHE A 246 21.77 12.26 -8.61
CA PHE A 246 20.89 12.81 -7.60
C PHE A 246 20.05 11.69 -6.98
N THR A 247 19.45 11.98 -5.84
CA THR A 247 18.69 11.01 -5.06
C THR A 247 17.23 10.99 -5.49
N THR A 248 16.68 9.80 -5.69
CA THR A 248 15.23 9.57 -5.78
C THR A 248 14.87 8.48 -4.79
N ARG A 249 13.79 8.66 -4.04
CA ARG A 249 13.27 7.68 -3.09
C ARG A 249 11.76 7.56 -3.25
N LEU A 250 11.27 6.35 -3.05
CA LEU A 250 9.86 6.02 -3.09
C LEU A 250 9.46 5.34 -1.81
N GLY A 251 8.27 5.62 -1.30
CA GLY A 251 7.66 4.87 -0.22
C GLY A 251 6.25 4.45 -0.57
N ALA A 252 5.77 3.34 -0.02
CA ALA A 252 4.38 2.97 -0.19
C ALA A 252 3.83 2.31 1.07
N LEU A 253 2.53 2.51 1.26
CA LEU A 253 1.68 1.70 2.12
C LEU A 253 0.82 0.81 1.22
N VAL A 254 0.98 -0.51 1.38
CA VAL A 254 0.21 -1.51 0.64
C VAL A 254 -0.38 -2.52 1.62
N TRP A 255 -1.63 -2.92 1.38
CA TRP A 255 -2.30 -3.97 2.12
C TRP A 255 -2.39 -5.24 1.29
N GLU A 256 -2.35 -6.39 1.95
CA GLU A 256 -2.44 -7.73 1.33
C GLU A 256 -1.28 -8.04 0.37
N GLY A 257 -0.08 -7.53 0.68
CA GLY A 257 1.14 -8.07 0.10
C GLY A 257 1.57 -9.36 0.81
N ASP A 258 1.92 -10.39 0.05
CA ASP A 258 2.18 -11.72 0.58
C ASP A 258 3.63 -12.18 0.47
N GLU A 259 4.22 -12.60 1.59
CA GLU A 259 5.58 -13.18 1.60
C GLU A 259 5.67 -14.45 0.71
N GLY A 260 4.55 -15.14 0.50
CA GLY A 260 4.48 -16.42 -0.21
C GLY A 260 4.05 -16.35 -1.67
N ILE A 261 3.65 -15.18 -2.17
CA ILE A 261 3.19 -15.00 -3.56
C ILE A 261 4.21 -14.13 -4.30
N GLU A 262 4.57 -14.55 -5.51
CA GLU A 262 5.54 -13.85 -6.34
C GLU A 262 4.85 -13.12 -7.51
N ASN A 263 5.65 -12.33 -8.22
CA ASN A 263 5.35 -11.46 -9.38
C ASN A 263 4.69 -10.12 -9.05
N ASP A 264 4.76 -9.73 -7.78
CA ASP A 264 4.44 -8.40 -7.30
C ASP A 264 5.66 -7.48 -7.42
N ARG A 265 5.49 -6.38 -8.15
CA ARG A 265 6.56 -5.44 -8.53
C ARG A 265 6.12 -4.02 -8.23
N PHE A 266 7.09 -3.25 -7.77
CA PHE A 266 7.00 -1.79 -7.68
C PHE A 266 7.98 -1.20 -8.68
N ARG A 267 7.54 -0.25 -9.52
CA ARG A 267 8.35 0.28 -10.62
C ARG A 267 8.46 1.78 -10.61
N LEU A 268 9.57 2.26 -11.14
CA LEU A 268 9.77 3.65 -11.53
C LEU A 268 10.22 3.68 -12.98
N GLU A 269 9.53 4.43 -13.85
CA GLU A 269 9.85 4.51 -15.29
C GLU A 269 9.97 3.13 -15.96
N GLY A 270 9.11 2.18 -15.57
CA GLY A 270 9.13 0.80 -16.06
C GLY A 270 10.29 -0.06 -15.56
N VAL A 271 11.14 0.44 -14.65
CA VAL A 271 12.22 -0.32 -14.02
C VAL A 271 11.73 -0.94 -12.73
N ASP A 272 11.81 -2.27 -12.62
CA ASP A 272 11.48 -3.01 -11.40
C ASP A 272 12.44 -2.63 -10.27
N LEU A 273 11.89 -2.18 -9.14
CA LEU A 273 12.63 -1.81 -7.94
C LEU A 273 12.88 -3.03 -7.06
N SER A 274 13.98 -3.00 -6.32
CA SER A 274 14.29 -4.04 -5.32
C SER A 274 15.35 -3.55 -4.34
N ASP A 275 15.34 -4.14 -3.15
CA ASP A 275 16.39 -3.98 -2.14
C ASP A 275 16.65 -5.33 -1.44
N PRO A 276 17.59 -5.44 -0.48
CA PRO A 276 17.90 -6.72 0.18
C PRO A 276 16.74 -7.39 0.90
N LEU A 277 15.68 -6.66 1.27
CA LEU A 277 14.51 -7.17 1.98
C LEU A 277 13.24 -7.19 1.12
N ASN A 278 13.24 -6.50 -0.01
CA ASN A 278 12.15 -6.43 -0.97
C ASN A 278 12.62 -6.95 -2.35
N PRO A 279 12.54 -8.27 -2.60
CA PRO A 279 12.94 -8.87 -3.87
C PRO A 279 12.19 -8.30 -5.07
N VAL A 280 12.85 -8.24 -6.23
CA VAL A 280 12.29 -7.67 -7.46
C VAL A 280 10.99 -8.34 -7.92
N ASN A 281 10.83 -9.64 -7.64
CA ASN A 281 9.64 -10.42 -7.99
C ASN A 281 8.71 -10.65 -6.79
N ASN A 282 8.94 -10.01 -5.64
CA ASN A 282 8.01 -10.01 -4.52
C ASN A 282 8.26 -8.78 -3.65
N PHE A 283 7.89 -7.60 -4.17
CA PHE A 283 8.14 -6.34 -3.47
C PHE A 283 7.18 -6.11 -2.29
N TRP A 284 5.96 -6.66 -2.37
CA TRP A 284 4.93 -6.58 -1.32
C TRP A 284 4.89 -7.92 -0.59
N ASN A 285 5.73 -8.05 0.44
CA ASN A 285 6.04 -9.33 1.08
C ASN A 285 5.74 -9.31 2.59
N SER A 286 4.79 -8.49 3.03
CA SER A 286 4.42 -8.27 4.42
C SER A 286 5.55 -7.74 5.29
N SER A 287 6.32 -6.78 4.78
CA SER A 287 7.44 -6.20 5.49
C SER A 287 7.28 -4.71 5.77
N ILE A 288 8.00 -4.25 6.81
CA ILE A 288 8.14 -2.82 7.11
C ILE A 288 9.61 -2.49 7.05
N THR A 289 10.03 -1.78 6.01
CA THR A 289 11.42 -1.49 5.74
C THR A 289 11.68 -0.04 5.35
N ARG A 290 12.89 0.42 5.66
CA ARG A 290 13.41 1.71 5.22
C ARG A 290 14.82 1.50 4.70
N LEU A 291 15.02 1.84 3.43
CA LEU A 291 16.26 1.79 2.67
C LEU A 291 16.94 0.41 2.80
N GLY A 292 16.18 -0.66 2.57
CA GLY A 292 16.66 -2.05 2.65
C GLY A 292 16.92 -2.56 4.06
N THR A 293 16.46 -1.85 5.11
CA THR A 293 16.60 -2.27 6.50
C THR A 293 15.22 -2.43 7.15
N ARG A 294 15.01 -3.52 7.89
CA ARG A 294 13.76 -3.77 8.64
C ARG A 294 13.63 -2.75 9.77
N ILE A 295 12.44 -2.18 9.91
CA ILE A 295 12.09 -1.36 11.07
C ILE A 295 11.67 -2.27 12.22
N SER A 296 12.39 -2.20 13.35
CA SER A 296 12.10 -2.95 14.58
C SER A 296 11.50 -2.11 15.70
N ASP A 297 11.48 -0.78 15.55
CA ASP A 297 11.01 0.15 16.58
C ASP A 297 9.47 0.23 16.57
N LYS A 298 8.84 -0.92 16.90
CA LYS A 298 7.40 -1.13 16.88
C LYS A 298 7.00 -2.26 17.84
N ASN A 299 5.74 -2.26 18.28
CA ASN A 299 5.20 -3.28 19.17
C ASN A 299 3.79 -3.72 18.70
N PRO A 300 3.58 -5.00 18.36
CA PRO A 300 4.56 -6.09 18.36
C PRO A 300 5.63 -5.91 17.27
N ASP A 301 6.81 -6.47 17.49
CA ASP A 301 7.91 -6.47 16.51
C ASP A 301 7.90 -7.74 15.65
N PHE A 302 6.79 -8.01 14.95
CA PHE A 302 6.76 -9.12 14.00
C PHE A 302 7.67 -8.82 12.80
N VAL A 303 8.25 -9.87 12.21
CA VAL A 303 9.01 -9.77 10.96
C VAL A 303 8.03 -9.74 9.80
N ASN A 304 7.22 -10.78 9.67
CA ASN A 304 6.08 -10.81 8.76
C ASN A 304 4.87 -10.11 9.42
N GLN A 305 4.36 -9.06 8.79
CA GLN A 305 3.23 -8.28 9.30
C GLN A 305 1.85 -8.86 8.98
N LEU A 306 1.79 -9.97 8.22
CA LEU A 306 0.58 -10.62 7.75
C LEU A 306 -0.32 -9.63 7.00
N ALA A 307 0.07 -9.33 5.76
CA ALA A 307 -0.63 -8.46 4.80
C ALA A 307 -0.50 -6.94 5.03
N VAL A 308 0.53 -6.47 5.74
CA VAL A 308 0.85 -5.03 5.82
C VAL A 308 2.26 -4.77 5.31
N ASP A 309 2.36 -3.95 4.27
CA ASP A 309 3.63 -3.50 3.69
C ASP A 309 3.80 -1.99 3.86
N ILE A 310 4.91 -1.59 4.48
CA ILE A 310 5.29 -0.18 4.65
C ILE A 310 6.77 -0.07 4.30
N ASN A 311 7.03 0.20 3.03
CA ASN A 311 8.38 0.13 2.47
C ASN A 311 8.81 1.49 1.94
N TYR A 312 10.06 1.88 2.21
CA TYR A 312 10.68 3.10 1.69
C TYR A 312 12.04 2.76 1.08
N ILE A 313 12.24 3.01 -0.21
CA ILE A 313 13.36 2.49 -1.02
C ILE A 313 14.12 3.59 -1.76
N ASP A 314 15.42 3.38 -1.96
CA ASP A 314 16.25 4.17 -2.87
C ASP A 314 16.02 3.75 -4.34
N ALA A 315 15.58 4.69 -5.16
CA ALA A 315 15.31 4.54 -6.58
C ALA A 315 16.22 5.46 -7.43
N SER A 316 17.37 5.88 -6.88
CA SER A 316 18.31 6.78 -7.53
C SER A 316 18.87 6.21 -8.83
N GLY A 317 19.12 7.08 -9.81
CA GLY A 317 19.69 6.71 -11.11
C GLY A 317 18.70 6.22 -12.15
N ILE A 318 17.41 6.12 -11.81
CA ILE A 318 16.34 5.76 -12.75
C ILE A 318 15.81 7.00 -13.48
N LEU A 319 15.51 8.08 -12.74
CA LEU A 319 15.02 9.32 -13.35
C LEU A 319 16.10 10.02 -14.15
N ALA A 320 15.71 10.53 -15.32
CA ALA A 320 16.57 11.36 -16.15
C ALA A 320 16.83 12.73 -15.51
N ASN A 321 17.97 13.32 -15.85
CA ASN A 321 18.23 14.73 -15.56
C ASN A 321 17.23 15.61 -16.32
N GLY A 322 16.70 16.65 -15.66
CA GLY A 322 15.70 17.57 -16.24
C GLY A 322 14.31 16.96 -16.46
N ALA A 323 13.99 15.86 -15.78
CA ALA A 323 12.65 15.26 -15.81
C ALA A 323 11.61 16.17 -15.15
N THR A 324 10.43 16.26 -15.76
CA THR A 324 9.29 17.08 -15.29
C THR A 324 8.13 16.25 -14.74
N GLU A 325 8.15 14.95 -15.01
CA GLU A 325 7.18 13.96 -14.57
C GLU A 325 7.89 12.62 -14.33
N ALA A 326 7.23 11.73 -13.61
CA ALA A 326 7.65 10.35 -13.43
C ALA A 326 6.45 9.42 -13.30
N ASP A 327 6.55 8.22 -13.86
CA ASP A 327 5.55 7.16 -13.70
C ASP A 327 6.02 6.16 -12.64
N VAL A 328 5.19 5.99 -11.61
CA VAL A 328 5.35 4.98 -10.58
C VAL A 328 4.28 3.91 -10.77
N GLU A 329 4.65 2.63 -10.78
CA GLU A 329 3.70 1.56 -11.08
C GLU A 329 3.62 0.50 -9.97
N PHE A 330 2.39 0.11 -9.64
CA PHE A 330 2.06 -1.07 -8.85
C PHE A 330 1.66 -2.18 -9.81
N VAL A 331 2.37 -3.31 -9.78
CA VAL A 331 2.17 -4.41 -10.74
C VAL A 331 2.04 -5.75 -10.01
N THR A 332 1.05 -6.55 -10.42
CA THR A 332 0.94 -7.96 -10.04
C THR A 332 0.78 -8.86 -11.28
N ASP A 333 1.26 -10.09 -11.17
CA ASP A 333 0.94 -11.20 -12.10
C ASP A 333 0.68 -12.49 -11.31
N GLY A 334 -0.43 -12.52 -10.57
CA GLY A 334 -0.87 -13.69 -9.82
C GLY A 334 -1.53 -13.41 -8.48
N ASP A 335 -1.41 -12.18 -7.95
CA ASP A 335 -1.90 -11.82 -6.61
C ASP A 335 -3.10 -10.84 -6.64
N ALA A 336 -3.53 -10.37 -5.47
CA ALA A 336 -4.48 -9.30 -5.24
C ALA A 336 -4.09 -8.46 -4.01
N TYR A 337 -3.64 -7.22 -4.21
CA TYR A 337 -3.27 -6.30 -3.12
C TYR A 337 -3.83 -4.89 -3.32
N PHE A 338 -3.75 -4.06 -2.27
CA PHE A 338 -4.41 -2.76 -2.17
C PHE A 338 -3.42 -1.65 -1.77
N PRO A 339 -2.80 -0.94 -2.74
CA PRO A 339 -2.00 0.22 -2.42
C PRO A 339 -2.90 1.34 -1.87
N HIS A 340 -2.40 2.07 -0.88
CA HIS A 340 -3.15 3.12 -0.19
C HIS A 340 -2.44 4.48 -0.26
N ALA A 341 -1.14 4.51 0.01
CA ALA A 341 -0.35 5.73 -0.03
C ALA A 341 0.97 5.50 -0.79
N LEU A 342 1.44 6.54 -1.47
CA LEU A 342 2.70 6.62 -2.19
C LEU A 342 3.43 7.89 -1.74
N ALA A 343 4.63 7.73 -1.19
CA ALA A 343 5.56 8.80 -0.91
C ALA A 343 6.59 8.89 -2.04
N PHE A 344 6.91 10.10 -2.47
CA PHE A 344 7.89 10.38 -3.51
C PHE A 344 8.81 11.50 -3.05
N ALA A 345 10.11 11.24 -3.03
CA ALA A 345 11.13 12.22 -2.69
C ALA A 345 12.20 12.24 -3.79
N VAL A 346 12.44 13.40 -4.40
CA VAL A 346 13.51 13.56 -5.38
C VAL A 346 14.27 14.85 -5.11
N ASP A 347 15.59 14.80 -5.20
CA ASP A 347 16.42 16.01 -5.14
C ASP A 347 16.01 16.97 -6.27
N LEU A 348 15.91 18.27 -5.95
CA LEU A 348 15.61 19.31 -6.92
C LEU A 348 16.84 20.15 -7.23
N HIS A 349 16.81 20.77 -8.41
CA HIS A 349 17.74 21.86 -8.70
C HIS A 349 17.13 23.20 -8.29
N VAL A 350 17.76 23.86 -7.32
CA VAL A 350 17.55 25.29 -7.07
C VAL A 350 18.91 25.97 -7.12
N PRO A 351 19.05 27.11 -7.84
CA PRO A 351 20.23 27.94 -7.70
C PRO A 351 20.30 28.42 -6.25
N ASP A 352 21.40 28.13 -5.57
CA ASP A 352 21.68 28.69 -4.24
C ASP A 352 21.96 30.20 -4.41
N LEU A 353 20.93 31.03 -4.21
CA LEU A 353 21.07 32.48 -4.24
C LEU A 353 21.63 32.94 -2.90
N VAL A 354 22.93 32.72 -2.69
CA VAL A 354 23.65 33.37 -1.61
C VAL A 354 23.72 34.87 -1.94
N THR A 355 22.87 35.68 -1.32
CA THR A 355 23.02 37.13 -1.37
C THR A 355 24.21 37.52 -0.50
N SER A 356 25.37 37.72 -1.12
CA SER A 356 26.48 38.38 -0.45
C SER A 356 26.11 39.85 -0.21
N LEU A 357 25.91 40.24 1.05
CA LEU A 357 25.82 41.63 1.49
C LEU A 357 27.20 42.28 1.62
#